data_AF-A0A0B6XSQ6-F1
#
_entry.id   AF-A0A0B6XSQ6-F1
#
_cell.length_a   1.000
_cell.length_b   1.000
_cell.length_c   1.000
_cell.angle_alpha   90.00
_cell.angle_beta   90.00
_cell.angle_gamma   90.00
#
_symmetry.space_group_name_H-M   'P 1'
#
loop_
_entity.id
_entity.type
_entity.pdbx_description
1 polymer ?
#
loop_
_entity_poly.entity_id
_entity_poly.type
_entity_poly.pdbx_seq_one_letter_code
_entity_poly.pdbx_strand_id
1 'polypeptide(L)'
;MATTCPVRFKTRNLAPVGSVMRAMPIFMKPEHVQEAVKRCPNHAVSKEHNENHPAPSHLVRCEHKLARYVEDPYTNRQSVILPQETPQAGSEW
;
A
#
# COMPACT_ATOMS: atom_id res chain seq x y z
N MET A 1 14.92 -8.35 1.51
CA MET A 1 13.69 -7.69 1.00
C MET A 1 12.47 -8.42 1.57
N ALA A 2 11.28 -7.81 1.57
CA ALA A 2 10.04 -8.40 2.08
C ALA A 2 9.99 -8.69 3.61
N THR A 3 10.54 -7.78 4.41
CA THR A 3 10.35 -7.78 5.87
C THR A 3 9.13 -6.96 6.26
N THR A 4 8.37 -7.40 7.25
CA THR A 4 7.23 -6.66 7.79
C THR A 4 7.69 -5.29 8.33
N CYS A 5 6.99 -4.24 7.88
CA CYS A 5 7.23 -2.87 8.31
C CYS A 5 5.94 -2.32 8.93
N PRO A 6 5.79 -2.37 10.27
CA PRO A 6 4.56 -1.94 10.92
C PRO A 6 4.43 -0.42 10.89
N VAL A 7 3.24 0.07 10.56
CA VAL A 7 2.86 1.48 10.64
C VAL A 7 1.64 1.59 11.54
N ARG A 8 1.69 2.49 12.53
CA ARG A 8 0.57 2.74 13.45
C ARG A 8 -0.16 4.02 13.03
N PHE A 9 -1.48 3.97 13.05
CA PHE A 9 -2.33 5.10 12.71
C PHE A 9 -3.11 5.52 13.96
N LYS A 10 -3.07 6.81 14.29
CA LYS A 10 -3.83 7.38 15.40
C LYS A 10 -4.63 8.56 14.87
N THR A 11 -5.92 8.57 15.17
CA THR A 11 -6.80 9.72 14.89
C THR A 11 -7.29 10.30 16.20
N ARG A 12 -7.45 11.64 16.25
CA ARG A 12 -8.00 12.30 17.45
C ARG A 12 -9.46 11.94 17.68
N ASN A 13 -10.21 11.83 16.59
CA ASN A 13 -11.62 11.45 16.58
C ASN A 13 -11.79 10.19 15.73
N LEU A 14 -12.91 9.48 15.93
CA LEU A 14 -13.27 8.34 15.09
C LEU A 14 -13.43 8.79 13.64
N ALA A 15 -12.84 8.00 12.72
CA ALA A 15 -13.02 8.23 11.30
C ALA A 15 -14.48 7.95 10.89
N PRO A 16 -15.05 8.70 9.94
CA PRO A 16 -16.37 8.41 9.40
C PRO A 16 -16.48 6.98 8.87
N VAL A 17 -17.68 6.40 8.96
CA VAL A 17 -17.94 5.05 8.42
C VAL A 17 -17.61 5.01 6.92
N GLY A 18 -16.88 3.97 6.51
CA GLY A 18 -16.42 3.81 5.12
C GLY A 18 -15.11 4.52 4.79
N SER A 19 -14.45 5.13 5.79
CA SER A 19 -13.09 5.66 5.62
C SER A 19 -12.11 4.56 5.21
N VAL A 20 -11.14 4.93 4.39
CA VAL A 20 -10.08 4.04 3.92
C VAL A 20 -8.71 4.66 4.14
N MET A 21 -7.71 3.82 4.38
CA MET A 21 -6.31 4.21 4.30
C MET A 21 -5.77 3.88 2.91
N ARG A 22 -4.95 4.76 2.36
CA ARG A 22 -4.25 4.55 1.09
C ARG A 22 -2.76 4.79 1.28
N ALA A 23 -1.93 3.83 0.87
CA ALA A 23 -0.48 4.00 0.78
C ALA A 23 -0.06 4.01 -0.70
N MET A 24 0.60 5.08 -1.12
CA MET A 24 1.08 5.28 -2.49
C MET A 24 2.53 5.76 -2.47
N PRO A 25 3.48 5.00 -3.02
CA PRO A 25 4.86 5.44 -3.14
C PRO A 25 5.03 6.53 -4.21
N ILE A 26 5.90 7.50 -3.94
CA ILE A 26 6.36 8.51 -4.88
C ILE A 26 7.87 8.66 -4.80
N PHE A 27 8.52 9.06 -5.88
CA PHE A 27 9.93 9.44 -5.82
C PHE A 27 10.08 10.79 -5.13
N MET A 28 11.10 10.90 -4.26
CA MET A 28 11.37 12.13 -3.52
C MET A 28 12.08 13.19 -4.38
N LYS A 29 12.92 12.76 -5.34
CA LYS A 29 13.64 13.69 -6.21
C LYS A 29 12.68 14.36 -7.19
N PRO A 30 12.72 15.70 -7.34
CA PRO A 30 11.82 16.42 -8.24
C PRO A 30 11.85 15.90 -9.68
N GLU A 31 13.02 15.53 -10.20
CA GLU A 31 13.16 15.02 -11.58
C GLU A 31 12.31 13.76 -11.84
N HIS A 32 12.06 12.95 -10.81
CA HIS A 32 11.35 11.68 -10.94
C HIS A 32 9.96 11.70 -10.29
N VAL A 33 9.54 12.81 -9.66
CA VAL A 33 8.30 12.85 -8.87
C VAL A 33 7.07 12.49 -9.72
N GLN A 34 7.10 12.77 -11.03
CA GLN A 34 6.03 12.46 -11.98
C GLN A 34 5.98 10.98 -12.39
N GLU A 35 7.07 10.24 -12.20
CA GLU A 35 7.16 8.84 -12.57
C GLU A 35 6.39 7.94 -11.58
N ALA A 36 5.80 6.87 -12.11
CA ALA A 36 5.13 5.88 -11.30
C ALA A 36 6.15 4.93 -10.66
N VAL A 37 6.15 4.86 -9.33
CA VAL A 37 6.99 3.91 -8.60
C VAL A 37 6.39 2.50 -8.74
N LYS A 38 7.14 1.61 -9.40
CA LYS A 38 6.78 0.21 -9.60
C LYS A 38 7.92 -0.69 -9.15
N ARG A 39 7.61 -1.95 -8.81
CA ARG A 39 8.63 -2.96 -8.56
C ARG A 39 9.40 -3.23 -9.86
N CYS A 40 10.72 -3.42 -9.78
CA CYS A 40 11.50 -3.57 -11.01
C CYS A 40 11.10 -4.85 -11.79
N PRO A 41 11.27 -4.89 -13.13
CA PRO A 41 10.79 -5.99 -13.96
C PRO A 41 11.27 -7.37 -13.49
N ASN A 42 12.55 -7.48 -13.10
CA ASN A 42 13.13 -8.75 -12.64
C ASN A 42 12.40 -9.30 -11.40
N HIS A 43 12.08 -8.43 -10.43
CA HIS A 43 11.36 -8.82 -9.23
C HIS A 43 9.85 -8.98 -9.44
N ALA A 44 9.26 -8.28 -10.42
CA ALA A 44 7.85 -8.42 -10.74
C ALA A 44 7.54 -9.75 -11.45
N VAL A 45 8.50 -10.30 -12.21
CA VAL A 45 8.33 -11.57 -12.95
C VAL A 45 8.83 -12.79 -12.16
N SER A 46 9.74 -12.60 -11.20
CA SER A 46 10.23 -13.68 -10.33
C SER A 46 9.08 -14.37 -9.58
N LYS A 47 9.19 -15.68 -9.32
CA LYS A 47 8.26 -16.38 -8.41
C LYS A 47 8.50 -16.02 -6.95
N GLU A 48 9.72 -15.62 -6.62
CA GLU A 48 10.14 -15.28 -5.26
C GLU A 48 9.28 -14.13 -4.70
N HIS A 49 8.54 -14.42 -3.62
CA HIS A 49 7.56 -13.53 -3.00
C HIS A 49 6.36 -13.11 -3.90
N ASN A 50 6.11 -13.78 -5.02
CA ASN A 50 4.98 -13.50 -5.90
C ASN A 50 3.98 -14.65 -6.01
N GLU A 51 4.32 -15.85 -5.56
CA GLU A 51 3.42 -17.01 -5.64
C GLU A 51 2.04 -16.67 -5.08
N ASN A 52 1.03 -16.67 -5.98
CA ASN A 52 -0.38 -16.37 -5.71
C ASN A 52 -0.67 -14.93 -5.20
N HIS A 53 0.27 -13.99 -5.31
CA HIS A 53 0.02 -12.60 -4.91
C HIS A 53 -0.71 -11.83 -6.03
N PRO A 54 -1.82 -11.12 -5.75
CA PRO A 54 -2.64 -10.46 -6.78
C PRO A 54 -1.96 -9.24 -7.42
N ALA A 55 -0.88 -8.74 -6.82
CA ALA A 55 -0.21 -7.52 -7.24
C ALA A 55 1.33 -7.69 -7.29
N PRO A 56 1.87 -8.42 -8.29
CA PRO A 56 3.30 -8.69 -8.42
C PRO A 56 4.13 -7.42 -8.70
N SER A 57 3.56 -6.46 -9.43
CA SER A 57 4.18 -5.19 -9.84
C SER A 57 4.19 -4.12 -8.75
N HIS A 58 3.34 -4.25 -7.72
CA HIS A 58 3.25 -3.27 -6.63
C HIS A 58 4.47 -3.36 -5.72
N LEU A 59 5.10 -2.20 -5.48
CA LEU A 59 6.20 -2.07 -4.52
C LEU A 59 5.70 -2.15 -3.08
N VAL A 60 4.59 -1.48 -2.76
CA VAL A 60 3.97 -1.48 -1.44
C VAL A 60 2.91 -2.57 -1.38
N ARG A 61 3.02 -3.44 -0.36
CA ARG A 61 2.09 -4.53 -0.09
C ARG A 61 1.62 -4.50 1.34
N CYS A 62 0.44 -5.08 1.57
CA CYS A 62 -0.18 -5.15 2.88
C CYS A 62 -0.65 -6.58 3.15
N GLU A 63 -0.41 -7.06 4.37
CA GLU A 63 -0.85 -8.39 4.83
C GLU A 63 -2.35 -8.41 5.19
N HIS A 64 -3.01 -7.26 5.23
CA HIS A 64 -4.42 -7.15 5.57
C HIS A 64 -5.32 -7.84 4.54
N LYS A 65 -6.25 -8.70 4.99
CA LYS A 65 -7.11 -9.51 4.11
C LYS A 65 -8.00 -8.68 3.18
N LEU A 66 -8.40 -7.49 3.62
CA LEU A 66 -9.23 -6.55 2.85
C LEU A 66 -8.40 -5.55 2.03
N ALA A 67 -7.08 -5.74 1.93
CA ALA A 67 -6.22 -4.89 1.11
C ALA A 67 -6.60 -5.01 -0.37
N ARG A 68 -6.75 -3.86 -1.02
CA ARG A 68 -7.05 -3.72 -2.44
C ARG A 68 -5.90 -3.01 -3.12
N TYR A 69 -5.41 -3.60 -4.20
CA TYR A 69 -4.34 -3.04 -5.02
C TYR A 69 -4.97 -2.25 -6.17
N VAL A 70 -4.62 -0.96 -6.28
CA VAL A 70 -5.22 -0.04 -7.26
C VAL A 70 -4.13 0.60 -8.08
N GLU A 71 -4.31 0.59 -9.41
CA GLU A 71 -3.52 1.37 -10.36
C GLU A 71 -4.40 2.48 -10.94
N ASP A 72 -3.93 3.71 -10.85
CA ASP A 72 -4.62 4.87 -11.40
C ASP A 72 -4.48 4.88 -12.94
N PRO A 73 -5.59 4.95 -13.71
CA PRO A 73 -5.54 4.81 -15.17
C PRO A 73 -4.92 6.01 -15.89
N TYR A 74 -4.80 7.17 -15.25
CA TYR A 74 -4.25 8.38 -15.87
C TYR A 74 -2.75 8.52 -15.59
N THR A 75 -2.33 8.20 -14.37
CA THR A 75 -0.96 8.41 -13.88
C THR A 75 -0.16 7.11 -13.77
N ASN A 76 -0.80 5.95 -13.93
CA ASN A 76 -0.23 4.62 -13.69
C ASN A 76 0.34 4.42 -12.27
N ARG A 77 -0.04 5.28 -11.32
CA ARG A 77 0.43 5.16 -9.93
C ARG A 77 -0.24 3.99 -9.24
N GLN A 78 0.58 3.15 -8.66
CA GLN A 78 0.15 1.97 -7.92
C GLN A 78 0.04 2.31 -6.44
N SER A 79 -1.07 1.89 -5.82
CA SER A 79 -1.33 2.11 -4.41
C SER A 79 -2.00 0.88 -3.79
N VAL A 80 -1.93 0.77 -2.47
CA VAL A 80 -2.70 -0.19 -1.70
C VAL A 80 -3.71 0.57 -0.83
N ILE A 81 -4.95 0.08 -0.81
CA ILE A 81 -6.06 0.63 -0.04
C ILE A 81 -6.53 -0.43 0.93
N LEU A 82 -6.81 -0.04 2.17
CA LEU A 82 -7.39 -0.90 3.19
C LEU A 82 -8.47 -0.13 3.95
N PRO A 83 -9.52 -0.80 4.47
CA PRO A 83 -10.52 -0.13 5.30
C PRO A 83 -9.87 0.43 6.56
N GLN A 84 -10.36 1.59 7.00
CA GLN A 84 -9.98 2.13 8.30
C GLN A 84 -10.76 1.37 9.38
N GLU A 85 -10.05 0.70 10.26
CA GLU A 85 -10.62 -0.03 11.40
C GLU A 85 -10.47 0.81 12.68
N THR A 86 -11.42 0.66 13.59
CA THR A 86 -11.29 1.25 14.93
C THR A 86 -10.25 0.46 15.73
N PRO A 87 -9.34 1.13 16.45
CA PRO A 87 -8.43 0.46 17.37
C PRO A 87 -9.16 -0.50 18.31
N GLN A 88 -8.50 -1.60 18.67
CA GLN A 88 -9.03 -2.53 19.66
C GLN A 88 -9.27 -1.81 21.00
N ALA A 89 -10.24 -2.28 21.78
CA ALA A 89 -10.52 -1.71 23.10
C ALA A 89 -9.24 -1.70 23.97
N GLY A 90 -8.85 -0.52 24.45
CA GLY A 90 -7.62 -0.32 25.22
C GLY A 90 -6.38 -0.02 24.39
N SER A 91 -6.48 0.03 23.05
CA SER A 91 -5.41 0.50 22.15
C SER A 91 -5.68 1.91 21.64
N GLU A 92 -4.61 2.67 21.37
CA GLU A 92 -4.69 3.97 20.70
C GLU A 92 -4.45 3.87 19.18
N TRP A 93 -4.17 2.68 18.66
CA TRP A 93 -3.88 2.38 17.25
C TRP A 93 -4.34 0.97 16.84
#